data_AF-A0A8S3Y0Z6-F1
#
_entry.id   AF-A0A8S3Y0Z6-F1
#
_cell.length_a   1.000
_cell.length_b   1.000
_cell.length_c   1.000
_cell.angle_alpha   90.00
_cell.angle_beta   90.00
_cell.angle_gamma   90.00
#
_symmetry.space_group_name_H-M   'P 1'
#
loop_
_entity.id
_entity.type
_entity.pdbx_description
1 polymer ?
#
loop_
_entity_poly.entity_id
_entity_poly.type
_entity_poly.pdbx_seq_one_letter_code
_entity_poly.pdbx_strand_id
1 'polypeptide(L)'
;MLQVRQYKAKDCAHRQDGVCWDKCSISLSQPDITQKLTERIDDLKQRIATWGKRIRRYTERSTRFNQNRLFQSDQKRLYKSLERPIVSGTGPAPNQADTVAFWRSLWSEPVNHNEGPWTEVVASQCASITPMDPVIITPDDVAEAVRRALNWKSPGLDGRYHYWLKGFKM
;
A
#
# COMPACT_ATOMS: atom_id res chain seq x y z
N MET A 1 11.57 21.05 -32.78
CA MET A 1 10.37 21.89 -33.03
C MET A 1 9.13 21.15 -32.56
N LEU A 2 8.66 21.43 -31.34
CA LEU A 2 7.48 20.81 -30.76
C LEU A 2 6.24 21.61 -31.16
N GLN A 3 5.34 21.01 -31.95
CA GLN A 3 4.02 21.58 -32.21
C GLN A 3 3.12 21.36 -30.98
N VAL A 4 2.89 22.44 -30.25
CA VAL A 4 1.90 22.51 -29.16
C VAL A 4 0.52 22.34 -29.79
N ARG A 5 -0.11 21.19 -29.58
CA ARG A 5 -1.53 20.98 -29.93
C ARG A 5 -2.37 21.90 -29.05
N GLN A 6 -2.83 23.00 -29.63
CA GLN A 6 -3.84 23.86 -29.02
C GLN A 6 -5.15 23.09 -28.94
N TYR A 7 -5.53 22.69 -27.72
CA TYR A 7 -6.89 22.26 -27.45
C TYR A 7 -7.75 23.52 -27.43
N LYS A 8 -8.58 23.70 -28.47
CA LYS A 8 -9.70 24.64 -28.41
C LYS A 8 -10.54 24.27 -27.20
N ALA A 9 -10.55 25.14 -26.19
CA ALA A 9 -11.56 25.12 -25.14
C ALA A 9 -12.90 25.20 -25.87
N LYS A 10 -13.62 24.08 -25.94
CA LYS A 10 -15.02 24.10 -26.34
C LYS A 10 -15.70 24.93 -25.27
N ASP A 11 -16.31 26.03 -25.70
CA ASP A 11 -17.11 26.92 -24.89
C ASP A 11 -17.91 26.08 -23.89
N CYS A 12 -17.49 26.12 -22.62
CA CYS A 12 -18.31 25.66 -21.52
C CYS A 12 -19.44 26.68 -21.44
N ALA A 13 -20.46 26.48 -22.27
CA ALA A 13 -21.75 27.12 -22.11
C ALA A 13 -22.08 27.03 -20.64
N HIS A 14 -22.15 28.20 -20.02
CA HIS A 14 -22.55 28.41 -18.66
C HIS A 14 -23.96 27.82 -18.55
N ARG A 15 -24.05 26.53 -18.24
CA ARG A 15 -25.30 25.88 -17.91
C ARG A 15 -25.63 26.41 -16.53
N GLN A 16 -26.28 27.57 -16.53
CA GLN A 16 -27.15 27.98 -15.46
C GLN A 16 -28.20 26.87 -15.34
N ASP A 17 -27.86 25.82 -14.58
CA ASP A 17 -28.87 25.01 -13.92
C ASP A 17 -29.47 25.91 -12.85
N GLY A 18 -30.27 26.88 -13.31
CA GLY A 18 -31.19 27.62 -12.47
C GLY A 18 -32.11 26.56 -11.89
N VAL A 19 -31.83 26.16 -10.65
CA VAL A 19 -32.76 25.37 -9.87
C VAL A 19 -33.91 26.32 -9.57
N CYS A 20 -34.88 26.33 -10.48
CA CYS A 20 -36.16 26.98 -10.25
C CYS A 20 -36.82 26.18 -9.12
N TRP A 21 -36.74 26.69 -7.89
CA TRP A 21 -37.43 26.13 -6.73
C TRP A 21 -38.94 26.42 -6.75
N ASP A 22 -39.44 27.01 -7.83
CA ASP A 22 -40.85 27.25 -8.04
C ASP A 22 -41.51 25.99 -8.62
N LYS A 23 -42.03 25.15 -7.72
CA LYS A 23 -43.22 24.29 -7.90
C LYS A 23 -43.35 23.35 -6.70
N CYS A 24 -43.76 23.89 -5.55
CA CYS A 24 -44.60 23.17 -4.59
C CYS A 24 -45.08 24.14 -3.51
N SER A 25 -46.13 24.89 -3.81
CA SER A 25 -46.92 25.58 -2.81
C SER A 25 -47.74 24.55 -2.02
N ILE A 26 -47.10 23.82 -1.10
CA ILE A 26 -47.82 22.98 -0.14
C ILE A 26 -48.50 23.94 0.84
N SER A 27 -49.79 24.19 0.62
CA SER A 27 -50.60 25.03 1.52
C SER A 27 -50.89 24.26 2.81
N LEU A 28 -50.68 24.92 3.96
CA LEU A 28 -50.92 24.39 5.31
C LEU A 28 -52.41 24.19 5.64
N SER A 29 -53.32 24.48 4.70
CA SER A 29 -54.77 24.39 4.89
C SER A 29 -55.41 23.11 4.31
N GLN A 30 -54.61 22.15 3.85
CA GLN A 30 -55.09 20.90 3.24
C GLN A 30 -55.21 19.77 4.30
N PRO A 31 -56.20 18.86 4.22
CA PRO A 31 -56.35 17.78 5.20
C PRO A 31 -55.24 16.70 5.14
N ASP A 32 -54.48 16.67 4.03
CA ASP A 32 -53.51 15.62 3.69
C ASP A 32 -52.05 16.14 3.58
N ILE A 33 -51.70 17.12 4.42
CA ILE A 33 -50.39 17.78 4.37
C ILE A 33 -49.26 16.82 4.74
N THR A 34 -49.50 15.95 5.72
CA THR A 34 -48.49 15.02 6.24
C THR A 34 -48.04 14.05 5.16
N GLN A 35 -48.97 13.47 4.39
CA GLN A 35 -48.65 12.56 3.29
C GLN A 35 -47.88 13.28 2.17
N LYS A 36 -48.35 14.46 1.75
CA LYS A 36 -47.66 15.28 0.73
C LYS A 36 -46.25 15.70 1.14
N LEU A 37 -46.04 15.97 2.44
CA LEU A 37 -44.71 16.24 2.98
C LEU A 37 -43.82 14.99 2.93
N THR A 38 -44.33 13.82 3.31
CA THR A 38 -43.56 12.57 3.26
C THR A 38 -43.17 12.20 1.83
N GLU A 39 -44.11 12.30 0.88
CA GLU A 39 -43.85 12.05 -0.54
C GLU A 39 -42.78 13.02 -1.06
N ARG A 40 -42.86 14.29 -0.70
CA ARG A 40 -41.86 15.29 -1.10
C ARG A 40 -40.49 15.02 -0.51
N ILE A 41 -40.42 14.60 0.75
CA ILE A 41 -39.18 14.23 1.41
C ILE A 41 -38.55 13.03 0.70
N ASP A 42 -39.36 12.02 0.37
CA ASP A 42 -38.87 10.82 -0.30
C ASP A 42 -38.42 11.10 -1.74
N ASP A 43 -39.13 11.95 -2.48
CA ASP A 43 -38.69 12.49 -3.77
C ASP A 43 -37.31 13.15 -3.68
N LEU A 44 -37.11 14.01 -2.69
CA LEU A 44 -35.82 14.69 -2.49
C LEU A 44 -34.71 13.70 -2.13
N LYS A 45 -34.98 12.73 -1.26
CA LYS A 45 -34.04 11.64 -0.93
C LYS A 45 -33.67 10.83 -2.18
N GLN A 46 -34.65 10.44 -2.99
CA GLN A 46 -34.44 9.68 -4.22
C GLN A 46 -33.62 10.47 -5.24
N ARG A 47 -33.87 11.78 -5.37
CA ARG A 47 -33.07 12.67 -6.21
C ARG A 47 -31.63 12.72 -5.72
N ILE A 48 -31.40 13.02 -4.45
CA ILE A 48 -30.05 13.08 -3.85
C ILE A 48 -29.31 11.75 -4.07
N ALA A 49 -29.97 10.61 -3.82
CA ALA A 49 -29.38 9.29 -4.03
C ALA A 49 -29.00 9.07 -5.51
N THR A 50 -29.86 9.45 -6.45
CA THR A 50 -29.59 9.37 -7.89
C THR A 50 -28.41 10.24 -8.30
N TRP A 51 -28.34 11.48 -7.83
CA TRP A 51 -27.22 12.38 -8.09
C TRP A 51 -25.91 11.84 -7.49
N GLY A 52 -25.92 11.34 -6.26
CA GLY A 52 -24.77 10.70 -5.63
C GLY A 52 -24.25 9.50 -6.43
N LYS A 53 -25.15 8.62 -6.88
CA LYS A 53 -24.80 7.49 -7.76
C LYS A 53 -24.19 7.96 -9.07
N ARG A 54 -24.72 9.04 -9.66
CA ARG A 54 -24.23 9.61 -10.91
C ARG A 54 -22.83 10.19 -10.77
N ILE A 55 -22.57 10.94 -9.70
CA ILE A 55 -21.24 11.46 -9.37
C ILE A 55 -20.24 10.31 -9.23
N ARG A 56 -20.57 9.31 -8.40
CA ARG A 56 -19.72 8.13 -8.19
C ARG A 56 -19.41 7.39 -9.48
N ARG A 57 -20.40 7.19 -10.35
CA ARG A 57 -20.20 6.54 -11.66
C ARG A 57 -19.23 7.33 -12.53
N TYR A 58 -19.32 8.66 -12.54
CA TYR A 58 -18.43 9.50 -13.34
C TYR A 58 -17.01 9.53 -12.79
N THR A 59 -16.84 9.60 -11.47
CA THR A 59 -15.52 9.53 -10.85
C THR A 59 -14.87 8.17 -11.12
N GLU A 60 -15.57 7.06 -10.89
CA GLU A 60 -15.07 5.71 -11.18
C GLU A 60 -14.73 5.51 -12.67
N ARG A 61 -15.55 6.05 -13.58
CA ARG A 61 -15.24 6.02 -15.03
C ARG A 61 -13.95 6.76 -15.34
N SER A 62 -13.80 7.98 -14.82
CA SER A 62 -12.61 8.81 -15.05
C SER A 62 -11.36 8.13 -14.49
N THR A 63 -11.45 7.64 -13.25
CA THR A 63 -10.36 6.91 -12.59
C THR A 63 -9.96 5.68 -13.39
N ARG A 64 -10.91 4.81 -13.80
CA ARG A 64 -10.62 3.64 -14.62
C ARG A 64 -10.00 4.00 -15.96
N PHE A 65 -10.49 5.03 -16.63
CA PHE A 65 -9.93 5.49 -17.90
C PHE A 65 -8.46 5.92 -17.73
N ASN A 66 -8.18 6.73 -16.70
CA ASN A 66 -6.82 7.18 -16.41
C ASN A 66 -5.90 6.03 -16.02
N GLN A 67 -6.37 5.11 -15.16
CA GLN A 67 -5.61 3.93 -14.75
C GLN A 67 -5.32 3.01 -15.93
N ASN A 68 -6.30 2.73 -16.80
CA ASN A 68 -6.11 1.89 -17.98
C ASN A 68 -5.16 2.55 -18.99
N ARG A 69 -5.27 3.86 -19.20
CA ARG A 69 -4.35 4.60 -20.05
C ARG A 69 -2.93 4.57 -19.49
N LEU A 70 -2.78 4.72 -18.17
CA LEU A 70 -1.49 4.61 -17.50
C LEU A 70 -0.94 3.19 -17.58
N PHE A 71 -1.77 2.15 -17.43
CA PHE A 71 -1.38 0.76 -17.61
C PHE A 71 -0.82 0.49 -19.00
N GLN A 72 -1.47 1.00 -20.05
CA GLN A 72 -1.01 0.77 -21.43
C GLN A 72 0.27 1.53 -21.77
N SER A 73 0.51 2.69 -21.15
CA SER A 73 1.67 3.54 -21.47
C SER A 73 2.87 3.34 -20.52
N ASP A 74 2.62 3.20 -19.21
CA ASP A 74 3.64 3.06 -18.17
C ASP A 74 3.06 2.28 -16.97
N GLN A 75 3.14 0.95 -17.07
CA GLN A 75 2.70 0.02 -16.03
C GLN A 75 3.39 0.30 -14.69
N LYS A 76 4.69 0.64 -14.71
CA LYS A 76 5.48 0.88 -13.50
C LYS A 76 4.93 2.06 -12.70
N ARG A 77 4.51 3.14 -13.37
CA ARG A 77 3.90 4.29 -12.70
C ARG A 77 2.53 3.96 -12.12
N LEU A 78 1.73 3.13 -12.80
CA LEU A 78 0.46 2.69 -12.23
C LEU A 78 0.71 1.88 -10.95
N TYR A 79 1.58 0.87 -11.00
CA TYR A 79 1.87 0.04 -9.82
C TYR A 79 2.42 0.87 -8.66
N LYS A 80 3.34 1.80 -8.91
CA LYS A 80 3.80 2.76 -7.88
C LYS A 80 2.70 3.61 -7.27
N SER A 81 1.66 3.94 -8.03
CA SER A 81 0.51 4.70 -7.53
C SER A 81 -0.49 3.85 -6.74
N LEU A 82 -0.51 2.54 -6.99
CA LEU A 82 -1.36 1.55 -6.30
C LEU A 82 -0.69 0.99 -5.05
N GLU A 83 0.65 0.89 -5.07
CA GLU A 83 1.45 0.72 -3.88
C GLU A 83 1.03 1.84 -2.92
N ARG A 84 0.47 1.45 -1.77
CA ARG A 84 0.45 2.35 -0.59
C ARG A 84 1.89 2.85 -0.42
N PRO A 85 2.15 4.03 0.17
CA PRO A 85 3.51 4.36 0.57
C PRO A 85 3.99 3.25 1.52
N ILE A 86 4.61 2.23 0.95
CA ILE A 86 5.45 1.27 1.62
C ILE A 86 6.45 2.20 2.25
N VAL A 87 6.43 2.24 3.59
CA VAL A 87 7.37 2.97 4.44
C VAL A 87 8.65 3.14 3.65
N SER A 88 8.77 4.31 3.04
CA SER A 88 9.88 4.60 2.17
C SER A 88 11.10 4.32 3.03
N GLY A 89 12.11 3.61 2.53
CA GLY A 89 13.36 3.39 3.27
C GLY A 89 14.09 4.68 3.68
N THR A 90 13.44 5.83 3.48
CA THR A 90 13.67 7.19 3.97
C THR A 90 13.18 7.44 5.40
N GLY A 91 12.71 6.41 6.12
CA GLY A 91 12.56 6.51 7.58
C GLY A 91 13.90 6.89 8.24
N PRO A 92 13.88 7.46 9.46
CA PRO A 92 15.11 7.74 10.20
C PRO A 92 15.95 6.46 10.35
N ALA A 93 17.26 6.64 10.44
CA ALA A 93 18.19 5.53 10.68
C ALA A 93 17.66 4.69 11.85
N PRO A 94 17.57 3.36 11.69
CA PRO A 94 16.95 2.55 12.71
C PRO A 94 17.86 2.51 13.95
N ASN A 95 17.24 2.60 15.13
CA ASN A 95 17.96 2.60 16.40
C ASN A 95 18.79 1.32 16.55
N GLN A 96 20.07 1.48 16.86
CA GLN A 96 21.00 0.37 17.06
C GLN A 96 20.50 -0.57 18.17
N ALA A 97 19.99 -0.02 19.28
CA ALA A 97 19.50 -0.82 20.40
C ALA A 97 18.34 -1.74 19.99
N ASP A 98 17.38 -1.23 19.22
CA ASP A 98 16.22 -2.02 18.74
C ASP A 98 16.66 -3.13 17.77
N THR A 99 17.71 -2.86 16.98
CA THR A 99 18.31 -3.85 16.07
C THR A 99 18.90 -5.01 16.85
N VAL A 100 19.71 -4.67 17.85
CA VAL A 100 20.40 -5.64 18.69
C VAL A 100 19.38 -6.43 19.48
N ALA A 101 18.37 -5.77 20.07
CA ALA A 101 17.32 -6.43 20.81
C ALA A 101 16.55 -7.47 19.96
N PHE A 102 16.16 -7.10 18.73
CA PHE A 102 15.47 -8.01 17.81
C PHE A 102 16.29 -9.26 17.47
N TRP A 103 17.56 -9.09 17.09
CA TRP A 103 18.41 -10.23 16.73
C TRP A 103 18.82 -11.04 17.97
N ARG A 104 19.02 -10.37 19.11
CA ARG A 104 19.34 -11.01 20.39
C ARG A 104 18.20 -11.91 20.86
N SER A 105 16.94 -11.49 20.73
CA SER A 105 15.79 -12.35 21.09
C SER A 105 15.70 -13.60 20.22
N LEU A 106 16.16 -13.55 18.95
CA LEU A 106 16.14 -14.71 18.06
C LEU A 106 17.28 -15.69 18.32
N TRP A 107 18.48 -15.19 18.65
CA TRP A 107 19.70 -16.01 18.67
C TRP A 107 20.25 -16.26 20.07
N SER A 108 19.94 -15.43 21.06
CA SER A 108 20.50 -15.57 22.42
C SER A 108 19.64 -16.40 23.35
N GLU A 109 18.37 -16.64 23.00
CA GLU A 109 17.51 -17.53 23.77
C GLU A 109 17.69 -18.96 23.27
N PRO A 110 18.31 -19.87 24.06
CA PRO A 110 18.42 -21.26 23.67
C PRO A 110 17.02 -21.88 23.69
N VAL A 111 16.51 -22.19 22.50
CA VAL A 111 15.25 -22.92 22.35
C VAL A 111 15.56 -24.41 22.36
N ASN A 112 14.98 -25.14 23.32
CA ASN A 112 15.03 -26.59 23.30
C ASN A 112 14.03 -27.12 22.27
N HIS A 113 14.54 -27.71 21.20
CA HIS A 113 13.71 -28.39 20.22
C HIS A 113 13.42 -29.82 20.70
N ASN A 114 12.17 -30.27 20.56
CA ASN A 114 11.84 -31.67 20.76
C ASN A 114 12.27 -32.44 19.50
N GLU A 115 13.49 -32.96 19.54
CA GLU A 115 14.04 -33.76 18.45
C GLU A 115 13.28 -35.08 18.33
N GLY A 116 12.81 -35.39 17.12
CA GLY A 116 12.09 -36.65 16.87
C GLY A 116 13.06 -37.82 16.65
N PRO A 117 12.57 -39.08 16.65
CA PRO A 117 13.39 -40.28 16.43
C PRO A 117 14.20 -40.30 15.13
N TRP A 118 13.84 -39.43 14.17
CA TRP A 118 14.54 -39.28 12.89
C TRP A 118 15.96 -38.71 13.04
N THR A 119 16.25 -37.96 14.10
CA THR A 119 17.59 -37.38 14.32
C THR A 119 18.64 -38.45 14.57
N GLU A 120 18.28 -39.51 15.31
CA GLU A 120 19.13 -40.69 15.53
C GLU A 120 19.42 -41.43 14.23
N VAL A 121 18.42 -41.54 13.35
CA VAL A 121 18.57 -42.16 12.02
C VAL A 121 19.53 -41.34 11.18
N VAL A 122 19.37 -40.03 11.11
CA VAL A 122 20.27 -39.13 10.37
C VAL A 122 21.69 -39.16 10.95
N ALA A 123 21.83 -39.14 12.28
CA ALA A 123 23.12 -39.24 12.95
C ALA A 123 23.84 -40.56 12.59
N SER A 124 23.10 -41.68 12.53
CA SER A 124 23.65 -42.97 12.12
C SER A 124 24.11 -43.00 10.66
N GLN A 125 23.36 -42.37 9.76
CA GLN A 125 23.71 -42.25 8.34
C GLN A 125 24.94 -41.35 8.15
N CYS A 126 25.05 -40.30 8.96
CA CYS A 126 26.16 -39.35 8.91
C CYS A 126 27.40 -39.81 9.71
N ALA A 127 27.35 -40.92 10.44
CA ALA A 127 28.46 -41.38 11.28
C ALA A 127 29.75 -41.69 10.50
N SER A 128 29.63 -42.01 9.21
CA SER A 128 30.76 -42.26 8.30
C SER A 128 31.31 -40.98 7.64
N ILE A 129 30.62 -39.85 7.79
CA ILE A 129 30.99 -38.58 7.17
C ILE A 129 31.93 -37.83 8.12
N THR A 130 33.08 -37.41 7.58
CA THR A 130 34.02 -36.57 8.33
C THR A 130 33.34 -35.25 8.73
N PRO A 131 33.38 -34.86 10.01
CA PRO A 131 32.84 -33.58 10.45
C PRO A 131 33.48 -32.42 9.68
N MET A 132 32.67 -31.41 9.33
CA MET A 132 33.19 -30.18 8.76
C MET A 132 34.06 -29.46 9.78
N ASP A 133 35.17 -28.89 9.32
CA ASP A 133 36.05 -28.09 10.16
C ASP A 133 35.28 -26.93 10.82
N PRO A 134 35.65 -26.54 12.06
CA PRO A 134 34.97 -25.45 12.76
C PRO A 134 35.11 -24.15 11.97
N VAL A 135 33.97 -23.61 11.53
CA VAL A 135 33.91 -22.32 10.83
C VAL A 135 33.93 -21.20 11.86
N ILE A 136 35.05 -20.48 11.92
CA ILE A 136 35.19 -19.28 12.76
C ILE A 136 34.80 -18.08 11.90
N ILE A 137 33.67 -17.46 12.20
CA ILE A 137 33.22 -16.23 11.52
C ILE A 137 33.89 -15.04 12.19
N THR A 138 34.74 -14.33 11.45
CA THR A 138 35.43 -13.14 11.94
C THR A 138 34.64 -11.86 11.64
N PRO A 139 34.91 -10.74 12.35
CA PRO A 139 34.30 -9.44 12.03
C PRO A 139 34.58 -8.99 10.59
N ASP A 140 35.74 -9.33 10.03
CA ASP A 140 36.12 -8.99 8.66
C ASP A 140 35.26 -9.73 7.63
N ASP A 141 34.92 -10.99 7.90
CA ASP A 141 34.00 -11.78 7.05
C ASP A 141 32.62 -11.12 6.99
N VAL A 142 32.13 -10.64 8.14
CA VAL A 142 30.86 -9.93 8.24
C VAL A 142 30.92 -8.60 7.50
N ALA A 143 32.00 -7.83 7.66
CA ALA A 143 32.18 -6.56 6.97
C ALA A 143 32.21 -6.73 5.44
N GLU A 144 32.92 -7.75 4.95
CA GLU A 144 32.99 -8.06 3.52
C GLU A 144 31.63 -8.52 2.96
N ALA A 145 30.89 -9.34 3.71
CA ALA A 145 29.54 -9.76 3.33
C ALA A 145 28.57 -8.56 3.24
N VAL A 146 28.60 -7.67 4.25
CA VAL A 146 27.79 -6.44 4.27
C VAL A 146 28.15 -5.53 3.09
N ARG A 147 29.45 -5.39 2.78
CA ARG A 147 29.93 -4.56 1.66
C ARG A 147 29.40 -5.04 0.31
N ARG A 148 29.37 -6.36 0.08
CA ARG A 148 28.87 -6.98 -1.16
C ARG A 148 27.35 -6.93 -1.33
N ALA A 149 26.60 -6.76 -0.24
CA ALA A 149 25.14 -6.77 -0.28
C ALA A 149 24.57 -5.57 -1.08
N LEU A 150 23.52 -5.80 -1.88
CA LEU A 150 22.84 -4.74 -2.64
C LEU A 150 22.01 -3.84 -1.70
N ASN A 151 22.23 -2.52 -1.73
CA ASN A 151 21.67 -1.56 -0.76
C ASN A 151 20.13 -1.64 -0.63
N TRP A 152 19.41 -1.79 -1.73
CA TRP A 152 17.95 -1.71 -1.79
C TRP A 152 17.28 -3.06 -2.08
N LYS A 153 17.91 -4.17 -1.65
CA LYS A 153 17.24 -5.47 -1.68
C LYS A 153 16.09 -5.48 -0.67
N SER A 154 15.01 -6.20 -0.96
CA SER A 154 13.84 -6.28 -0.10
C SER A 154 14.24 -6.64 1.34
N PRO A 155 13.71 -5.92 2.35
CA PRO A 155 14.05 -6.16 3.74
C PRO A 155 13.50 -7.51 4.20
N GLY A 156 14.14 -8.10 5.22
CA GLY A 156 13.67 -9.32 5.86
C GLY A 156 12.54 -9.06 6.85
N LEU A 157 12.32 -10.02 7.75
CA LEU A 157 11.38 -9.89 8.88
C LEU A 157 11.73 -8.72 9.81
N ASP A 158 13.00 -8.32 9.82
CA ASP A 158 13.53 -7.18 10.54
C ASP A 158 13.15 -5.82 9.92
N GLY A 159 12.57 -5.82 8.71
CA GLY A 159 12.12 -4.61 8.01
C GLY A 159 13.26 -3.70 7.55
N ARG A 160 14.52 -4.16 7.59
CA ARG A 160 15.70 -3.30 7.36
C ARG A 160 16.37 -3.59 6.02
N TYR A 161 16.67 -2.51 5.30
CA TYR A 161 17.45 -2.56 4.07
C TYR A 161 18.95 -2.67 4.37
N HIS A 162 19.71 -3.35 3.50
CA HIS A 162 21.16 -3.45 3.60
C HIS A 162 21.88 -2.10 3.61
N TYR A 163 21.26 -1.06 3.03
CA TYR A 163 21.74 0.32 3.11
C TYR A 163 22.09 0.74 4.54
N TRP A 164 21.23 0.40 5.51
CA TRP A 164 21.44 0.73 6.91
C TRP A 164 22.54 -0.10 7.55
N LEU A 165 22.69 -1.37 7.14
CA LEU A 165 23.73 -2.26 7.65
C LEU A 165 25.14 -1.74 7.31
N LYS A 166 25.32 -1.19 6.11
CA LYS A 166 26.59 -0.59 5.68
C LYS A 166 26.93 0.72 6.41
N GLY A 167 25.94 1.35 7.04
CA GLY A 167 26.12 2.58 7.80
C GLY A 167 26.53 2.37 9.25
N PHE A 168 26.48 1.12 9.77
CA PHE A 168 27.01 0.83 11.09
C PHE A 168 28.53 0.98 11.07
N LYS A 169 29.04 1.93 11.84
CA LYS A 169 30.45 1.94 12.22
C LYS A 169 30.61 0.89 13.30
N MET A 170 31.34 -0.18 13.00
CA MET A 170 31.85 -1.12 14.01
C MET A 170 32.94 -0.44 14.84
#